data_AF-A0A7V9CFL4-F1
#
_entry.id   AF-A0A7V9CFL4-F1
#
_cell.length_a   1.000
_cell.length_b   1.000
_cell.length_c   1.000
_cell.angle_alpha   90.00
_cell.angle_beta   90.00
_cell.angle_gamma   90.00
#
_symmetry.space_group_name_H-M   'P 1'
#
loop_
_entity.id
_entity.type
_entity.pdbx_description
1 polymer ?
#
loop_
_entity_poly.entity_id
_entity_poly.type
_entity_poly.pdbx_seq_one_letter_code
_entity_poly.pdbx_strand_id
1 'polypeptide(L)'
;MVTRRKFLTTTAAVAGGAGLAAAPAMAAPEKSNDRRATARNSLYTAQQLKAVATNSVKPLSPAMPGRDYTPVVTPNNIALPWKVVDGVKV
;
A
#
# COMPACT_ATOMS: atom_id res chain seq x y z
N MET A 1 -10.57 -13.49 -29.42
CA MET A 1 -9.60 -13.50 -28.30
C MET A 1 -10.19 -12.72 -27.13
N VAL A 2 -10.31 -13.36 -25.96
CA VAL A 2 -10.77 -12.68 -24.74
C VAL A 2 -9.54 -12.13 -24.03
N THR A 3 -9.45 -10.82 -23.86
CA THR A 3 -8.33 -10.15 -23.20
C THR A 3 -8.49 -10.22 -21.68
N ARG A 4 -7.38 -10.37 -20.95
CA ARG A 4 -7.32 -10.46 -19.46
C ARG A 4 -8.22 -9.44 -18.74
N ARG A 5 -8.32 -8.22 -19.29
CA ARG A 5 -9.20 -7.16 -18.78
C ARG A 5 -10.68 -7.55 -18.79
N LYS A 6 -11.17 -8.17 -19.88
CA LYS A 6 -12.57 -8.63 -19.97
C LYS A 6 -12.88 -9.77 -19.00
N PHE A 7 -11.90 -10.60 -18.65
CA PHE A 7 -12.09 -11.67 -17.67
C PHE A 7 -12.25 -11.13 -16.24
N LEU A 8 -11.40 -10.17 -15.84
CA LEU A 8 -11.43 -9.60 -14.48
C LEU A 8 -12.67 -8.73 -14.21
N THR A 9 -13.16 -8.00 -15.22
CA THR A 9 -14.33 -7.12 -15.03
C THR A 9 -15.63 -7.92 -14.87
N THR A 10 -15.72 -9.13 -15.44
CA THR A 10 -16.94 -9.96 -15.38
C THR A 10 -17.09 -10.69 -14.03
N THR A 11 -16.00 -11.07 -13.37
CA THR A 11 -16.06 -11.78 -12.07
C THR A 11 -16.38 -10.87 -10.87
N ALA A 12 -16.12 -9.56 -10.94
CA ALA A 12 -16.35 -8.65 -9.80
C ALA A 12 -17.83 -8.29 -9.58
N ALA A 13 -18.69 -8.42 -10.59
CA ALA A 13 -20.08 -7.97 -10.52
C ALA A 13 -21.02 -8.94 -9.78
N VAL A 14 -20.64 -10.20 -9.58
CA VAL A 14 -21.56 -11.25 -9.08
C VAL A 14 -21.51 -11.42 -7.55
N ALA A 15 -20.45 -10.95 -6.87
CA ALA A 15 -20.24 -11.22 -5.44
C ALA A 15 -20.78 -10.14 -4.47
N GLY A 16 -21.42 -9.07 -4.96
CA GLY A 16 -21.81 -7.91 -4.13
C GLY A 16 -23.29 -7.86 -3.68
N GLY A 17 -24.13 -8.85 -4.03
CA GLY A 17 -25.58 -8.61 -4.14
C GLY A 17 -26.54 -9.13 -3.05
N ALA A 18 -26.16 -9.95 -2.07
CA ALA A 18 -27.17 -10.65 -1.25
C ALA A 18 -26.73 -11.03 0.17
N GLY A 19 -26.59 -10.07 1.10
CA GLY A 19 -26.05 -10.44 2.42
C GLY A 19 -26.37 -9.57 3.64
N LEU A 20 -27.38 -8.70 3.66
CA LEU A 20 -27.67 -7.91 4.88
C LEU A 20 -29.17 -7.78 5.17
N ALA A 21 -29.89 -8.90 5.26
CA ALA A 21 -31.22 -8.95 5.87
C ALA A 21 -31.39 -10.25 6.69
N ALA A 22 -30.90 -10.25 7.94
CA ALA A 22 -31.39 -11.14 9.02
C ALA A 22 -30.88 -10.66 10.39
N ALA A 23 -31.76 -10.77 11.38
CA ALA A 23 -31.82 -10.19 12.71
C ALA A 23 -30.71 -10.60 13.72
N PRO A 24 -30.63 -9.95 14.91
CA PRO A 24 -29.49 -10.05 15.83
C PRO A 24 -29.63 -11.24 16.78
N ALA A 25 -28.57 -12.03 16.91
CA ALA A 25 -28.42 -13.01 17.98
C ALA A 25 -27.52 -12.42 19.08
N MET A 26 -28.07 -12.34 20.28
CA MET A 26 -27.39 -11.92 21.51
C MET A 26 -26.14 -12.78 21.76
N ALA A 27 -25.02 -12.13 22.08
CA ALA A 27 -23.83 -12.78 22.60
C ALA A 27 -23.24 -11.96 23.77
N ALA A 28 -23.31 -12.56 24.96
CA ALA A 28 -22.51 -12.43 26.19
C ALA A 28 -22.08 -11.03 26.72
N PRO A 29 -22.34 -10.70 28.00
CA PRO A 29 -21.70 -9.59 28.67
C PRO A 29 -20.30 -10.02 29.12
N GLU A 30 -19.35 -9.91 28.22
CA GLU A 30 -17.95 -9.88 28.59
C GLU A 30 -17.41 -8.49 28.19
N LYS A 31 -16.28 -8.08 28.78
CA LYS A 31 -15.41 -7.02 28.26
C LYS A 31 -15.71 -5.58 28.70
N SER A 32 -15.44 -5.28 29.98
CA SER A 32 -15.16 -3.90 30.42
C SER A 32 -13.65 -3.57 30.33
N ASN A 33 -12.77 -4.52 30.63
CA ASN A 33 -11.32 -4.32 30.61
C ASN A 33 -10.73 -4.31 29.19
N ASP A 34 -11.21 -5.16 28.29
CA ASP A 34 -10.71 -5.20 26.91
C ASP A 34 -11.10 -3.94 26.13
N ARG A 35 -12.26 -3.33 26.43
CA ARG A 35 -12.66 -2.05 25.83
C ARG A 35 -11.71 -0.92 26.24
N ARG A 36 -11.20 -0.95 27.47
CA ARG A 36 -10.25 0.06 27.98
C ARG A 36 -8.85 -0.11 27.41
N ALA A 37 -8.40 -1.35 27.24
CA ALA A 37 -7.14 -1.67 26.55
C ALA A 37 -7.19 -1.29 25.06
N THR A 38 -8.29 -1.62 24.38
CA THR A 38 -8.54 -1.25 22.98
C THR A 38 -8.62 0.27 22.80
N ALA A 39 -9.29 0.98 23.71
CA ALA A 39 -9.36 2.44 23.69
C ALA A 39 -7.98 3.09 23.86
N ARG A 40 -7.14 2.59 24.77
CA ARG A 40 -5.76 3.09 24.93
C ARG A 40 -4.91 2.85 23.68
N ASN A 41 -4.99 1.66 23.09
CA ASN A 41 -4.28 1.35 21.85
C ASN A 41 -4.74 2.23 20.67
N SER A 42 -6.04 2.55 20.62
CA SER A 42 -6.59 3.49 19.64
C SER A 42 -6.04 4.91 19.82
N LEU A 43 -5.84 5.36 21.06
CA LEU A 43 -5.29 6.69 21.33
C LEU A 43 -3.80 6.79 21.00
N TYR A 44 -3.01 5.75 21.32
CA TYR A 44 -1.60 5.66 20.92
C TYR A 44 -1.45 5.68 19.39
N THR A 45 -2.27 4.91 18.68
CA THR A 45 -2.27 4.88 17.21
C THR A 45 -2.67 6.23 16.62
N ALA A 46 -3.70 6.89 17.18
CA ALA A 46 -4.12 8.21 16.74
C ALA A 46 -3.05 9.29 16.98
N GLN A 47 -2.35 9.23 18.11
CA GLN A 47 -1.24 10.15 18.41
C GLN A 47 -0.05 9.92 17.47
N GLN A 48 0.28 8.67 17.15
CA GLN A 48 1.34 8.35 16.18
C GLN A 48 0.97 8.81 14.76
N LEU A 49 -0.26 8.58 14.31
CA LEU A 49 -0.76 9.07 13.02
C LEU A 49 -0.73 10.61 12.96
N LYS A 50 -1.08 11.28 14.05
CA LYS A 50 -0.99 12.74 14.16
C LYS A 50 0.46 13.24 14.11
N ALA A 51 1.39 12.52 14.76
CA ALA A 51 2.81 12.85 14.73
C ALA A 51 3.45 12.68 13.33
N VAL A 52 3.01 11.67 12.57
CA VAL A 52 3.38 11.49 11.16
C VAL A 52 2.78 12.60 10.29
N ALA A 53 1.53 12.99 10.55
CA ALA A 53 0.88 14.09 9.84
C ALA A 53 1.54 15.46 10.10
N THR A 54 2.10 15.69 11.30
CA THR A 54 2.83 16.93 11.63
C THR A 54 4.21 16.98 11.00
N ASN A 55 4.84 15.84 10.73
CA ASN A 55 6.07 15.75 9.93
C ASN A 55 5.73 15.65 8.45
N SER A 56 4.91 16.58 7.96
CA SER A 56 4.57 16.71 6.55
C SER A 56 5.79 17.22 5.79
N VAL A 57 6.74 16.32 5.52
CA VAL A 57 7.85 16.58 4.62
C VAL A 57 7.25 16.70 3.23
N LYS A 58 7.22 17.92 2.68
CA LYS A 58 6.76 18.15 1.31
C LYS A 58 7.61 17.31 0.36
N PRO A 59 7.03 16.35 -0.38
CA PRO A 59 7.79 15.61 -1.38
C PRO A 59 8.36 16.59 -2.41
N LEU A 60 9.64 16.42 -2.73
CA LEU A 60 10.24 17.10 -3.87
C LEU A 60 9.62 16.53 -5.15
N SER A 61 9.43 17.39 -6.15
CA SER A 61 9.02 16.93 -7.47
C SER A 61 10.11 16.03 -8.06
N PRO A 62 9.74 14.96 -8.78
CA PRO A 62 10.72 14.15 -9.50
C PRO A 62 11.52 14.98 -10.50
N ALA A 63 12.76 14.57 -10.74
CA ALA A 63 13.63 15.14 -11.76
C ALA A 63 13.13 14.82 -13.18
N MET A 64 13.12 15.81 -14.07
CA MET A 64 12.77 15.67 -15.49
C MET A 64 14.01 15.28 -16.34
N PRO A 65 13.94 14.22 -17.16
CA PRO A 65 15.00 13.91 -18.11
C PRO A 65 15.21 15.05 -19.10
N GLY A 66 16.46 15.33 -19.46
CA GLY A 66 16.85 16.42 -20.36
C GLY A 66 16.83 17.82 -19.74
N ARG A 67 16.33 17.95 -18.50
CA ARG A 67 16.34 19.20 -17.73
C ARG A 67 17.16 19.07 -16.45
N ASP A 68 16.80 18.09 -15.62
CA ASP A 68 17.37 17.88 -14.30
C ASP A 68 18.44 16.77 -14.31
N TYR A 69 18.46 15.91 -15.34
CA TYR A 69 19.54 14.96 -15.63
C TYR A 69 19.59 14.60 -17.11
N THR A 70 20.77 14.21 -17.62
CA THR A 70 20.94 13.72 -18.99
C THR A 70 20.92 12.19 -18.98
N PRO A 71 19.94 11.53 -19.62
CA PRO A 71 19.92 10.07 -19.69
C PRO A 71 21.06 9.57 -20.56
N VAL A 72 21.76 8.53 -20.09
CA VAL A 72 22.80 7.84 -20.86
C VAL A 72 22.16 6.65 -21.58
N VAL A 73 22.29 6.62 -22.90
CA VAL A 73 21.88 5.47 -23.71
C VAL A 73 23.01 4.44 -23.70
N THR A 74 22.68 3.20 -23.32
CA THR A 74 23.66 2.12 -23.29
C THR A 74 23.98 1.69 -24.73
N PRO A 75 25.26 1.51 -25.10
CA PRO A 75 25.61 0.99 -26.42
C PRO A 75 24.87 -0.32 -26.70
N ASN A 76 24.26 -0.43 -27.89
CA ASN A 76 23.46 -1.58 -28.32
C ASN A 76 22.29 -1.97 -27.40
N ASN A 77 21.86 -1.09 -26.47
CA ASN A 77 20.88 -1.39 -25.42
C ASN A 77 21.26 -2.58 -24.50
N ILE A 78 22.56 -2.89 -24.37
CA ILE A 78 23.06 -4.00 -23.54
C ILE A 78 23.85 -3.43 -22.37
N ALA A 79 23.50 -3.85 -21.14
CA ALA A 79 24.32 -3.59 -19.97
C ALA A 79 25.43 -4.65 -19.88
N LEU A 80 26.62 -4.24 -19.44
CA LEU A 80 27.69 -5.19 -19.13
C LEU A 80 27.24 -6.12 -17.98
N PRO A 81 27.59 -7.43 -18.05
CA PRO A 81 27.37 -8.33 -16.93
C PRO A 81 28.09 -7.80 -15.70
N TRP A 82 27.41 -7.81 -14.56
CA TRP A 82 27.98 -7.40 -13.28
C TRP A 82 27.58 -8.41 -12.20
N LYS A 83 28.35 -8.45 -11.13
CA LYS A 83 28.03 -9.18 -9.89
C LYS A 83 28.32 -8.32 -8.66
N VAL A 84 27.77 -8.70 -7.52
CA VAL A 84 28.13 -8.08 -6.25
C VAL A 84 29.24 -8.89 -5.60
N VAL A 85 30.35 -8.25 -5.26
CA VAL A 85 31.44 -8.82 -4.45
C VAL A 85 31.64 -7.92 -3.25
N ASP A 86 31.50 -8.45 -2.05
CA ASP A 86 31.64 -7.73 -0.77
C ASP A 86 30.79 -6.44 -0.68
N GLY A 87 29.59 -6.46 -1.28
CA GLY A 87 28.67 -5.32 -1.30
C GLY A 87 28.94 -4.30 -2.40
N VAL A 88 29.97 -4.49 -3.23
CA VAL A 88 30.32 -3.61 -4.34
C VAL A 88 29.91 -4.23 -5.67
N LYS A 89 29.27 -3.44 -6.54
CA LYS A 89 28.97 -3.84 -7.92
C LYS A 89 30.26 -3.82 -8.75
N VAL A 90 30.65 -4.97 -9.27
CA VAL A 90 31.82 -5.19 -10.14
C VAL A 90 31.42 -5.81 -11.46
#